data_AF-A0A958GYW1-F1
#
_entry.id   AF-A0A958GYW1-F1
#
_cell.length_a   1.000
_cell.length_b   1.000
_cell.length_c   1.000
_cell.angle_alpha   90.00
_cell.angle_beta   90.00
_cell.angle_gamma   90.00
#
_symmetry.space_group_name_H-M   'P 1'
#
loop_
_entity.id
_entity.type
_entity.pdbx_description
1 polymer ?
#
loop_
_entity_poly.entity_id
_entity_poly.type
_entity_poly.pdbx_seq_one_letter_code
_entity_poly.pdbx_strand_id
1 'polypeptide(L)'
;VRLSDFTRAEWLQSPFGKMVIVKLSAFLLVLLVSAAHDFVVGPRATRAIAEDPNSPRARTERRRAALLGRFNVLLALVLLAAGVMLVRGVPW
;
A
#
# COMPACT_ATOMS: atom_id res chain seq x y z
N VAL A 1 -0.42 -3.24 -24.93
CA VAL A 1 -1.46 -3.75 -24.02
C VAL A 1 -2.73 -2.98 -24.29
N ARG A 2 -3.77 -3.66 -24.74
CA ARG A 2 -5.13 -3.14 -24.89
C ARG A 2 -5.95 -3.61 -23.69
N LEU A 3 -7.04 -2.91 -23.37
CA LEU A 3 -7.96 -3.35 -22.29
C LEU A 3 -8.51 -4.77 -22.53
N SER A 4 -8.70 -5.14 -23.81
CA SER A 4 -9.12 -6.49 -24.21
C SER A 4 -8.09 -7.59 -23.91
N ASP A 5 -6.82 -7.26 -23.67
CA ASP A 5 -5.80 -8.28 -23.40
C ASP A 5 -5.97 -8.89 -21.99
N PHE A 6 -6.56 -8.14 -21.05
CA PHE A 6 -6.80 -8.59 -19.67
C PHE A 6 -7.87 -9.68 -19.55
N THR A 7 -8.70 -9.88 -20.58
CA THR A 7 -9.71 -10.94 -20.61
C THR A 7 -9.24 -12.19 -21.37
N ARG A 8 -8.06 -12.13 -22.00
CA ARG A 8 -7.51 -13.24 -22.79
C ARG A 8 -6.67 -14.16 -21.91
N ALA A 9 -7.13 -15.41 -21.74
CA ALA A 9 -6.45 -16.42 -20.91
C ALA A 9 -5.00 -16.68 -21.36
N GLU A 10 -4.75 -16.74 -22.67
CA GLU A 10 -3.42 -16.90 -23.27
C GLU A 10 -2.45 -15.77 -22.90
N TRP A 11 -2.94 -14.53 -22.83
CA TRP A 11 -2.13 -13.39 -22.42
C TRP A 11 -1.84 -13.42 -20.92
N LEU A 12 -2.84 -13.74 -20.09
CA LEU A 12 -2.68 -13.89 -18.64
C LEU A 12 -1.71 -15.03 -18.26
N GLN A 13 -1.67 -16.10 -19.06
CA GLN A 13 -0.76 -17.23 -18.89
C GLN A 13 0.68 -16.90 -19.32
N SER A 14 0.87 -15.90 -20.20
CA SER A 14 2.18 -15.48 -20.68
C SER A 14 3.07 -14.92 -19.55
N PRO A 15 4.40 -15.04 -19.64
CA PRO A 15 5.32 -14.43 -18.67
C PRO A 15 5.11 -12.93 -18.50
N PHE A 16 4.82 -12.22 -19.60
CA PHE A 16 4.54 -10.79 -19.59
C PHE A 16 3.23 -10.45 -18.87
N GLY A 17 2.14 -11.16 -19.18
CA GLY A 17 0.84 -10.93 -18.53
C GLY A 17 0.88 -11.20 -17.03
N LYS A 18 1.57 -12.28 -16.60
CA LYS A 18 1.82 -12.56 -15.19
C LYS A 18 2.56 -11.41 -14.49
N MET A 19 3.59 -10.86 -15.14
CA MET A 19 4.36 -9.74 -14.61
C MET A 19 3.49 -8.48 -14.40
N VAL A 20 2.63 -8.17 -15.38
CA VAL A 20 1.70 -7.04 -15.30
C VAL A 20 0.70 -7.24 -14.15
N ILE A 21 0.11 -8.44 -14.02
CA ILE A 21 -0.82 -8.76 -12.93
C ILE A 21 -0.13 -8.60 -11.57
N VAL A 22 1.09 -9.12 -11.40
CA VAL A 22 1.86 -8.96 -10.15
C VAL A 22 2.06 -7.48 -9.82
N LYS A 23 2.47 -6.67 -10.81
CA LYS A 23 2.67 -5.23 -10.63
C LYS A 23 1.39 -4.52 -10.20
N LEU A 24 0.27 -4.80 -10.87
CA LEU A 24 -1.02 -4.17 -10.56
C LEU A 24 -1.57 -4.62 -9.19
N SER A 25 -1.42 -5.90 -8.84
CA SER A 25 -1.81 -6.41 -7.53
C SER A 25 -0.97 -5.78 -6.40
N ALA A 26 0.34 -5.64 -6.60
CA ALA A 26 1.20 -4.96 -5.64
C ALA A 26 0.79 -3.48 -5.47
N PHE A 27 0.54 -2.78 -6.58
CA PHE A 27 0.05 -1.40 -6.55
C PHE A 27 -1.28 -1.28 -5.80
N LEU A 28 -2.25 -2.16 -6.09
CA LEU A 28 -3.55 -2.18 -5.43
C LEU A 28 -3.42 -2.42 -3.93
N LEU A 29 -2.54 -3.33 -3.50
CA LEU A 29 -2.28 -3.61 -2.09
C LEU A 29 -1.78 -2.36 -1.36
N VAL A 30 -0.80 -1.64 -1.93
CA VAL A 30 -0.30 -0.39 -1.33
C VAL A 30 -1.37 0.68 -1.29
N LEU A 31 -2.16 0.82 -2.35
CA LEU A 31 -3.25 1.78 -2.39
C LEU A 31 -4.27 1.53 -1.27
N LEU A 32 -4.66 0.27 -1.04
CA LEU A 32 -5.58 -0.11 0.02
C LEU A 32 -5.01 0.17 1.42
N VAL A 33 -3.74 -0.14 1.67
CA VAL A 33 -3.11 0.14 2.97
C VAL A 33 -2.99 1.65 3.22
N SER A 34 -2.60 2.41 2.20
CA SER A 34 -2.52 3.87 2.28
C SER A 34 -3.90 4.48 2.58
N ALA A 35 -4.94 4.04 1.87
CA ALA A 35 -6.30 4.49 2.12
C ALA A 35 -6.79 4.16 3.55
N ALA A 36 -6.50 2.95 4.05
CA ALA A 36 -6.86 2.56 5.41
C ALA A 36 -6.16 3.46 6.46
N HIS A 37 -4.88 3.78 6.26
CA HIS A 37 -4.16 4.70 7.13
C HIS A 37 -4.75 6.12 7.09
N ASP A 38 -4.91 6.68 5.90
CA ASP A 38 -5.24 8.10 5.71
C ASP A 38 -6.70 8.42 6.04
N PHE A 39 -7.63 7.51 5.77
CA PHE A 39 -9.07 7.77 5.95
C PHE A 39 -9.67 7.17 7.21
N VAL A 40 -9.05 6.15 7.80
CA VAL A 40 -9.61 5.49 9.01
C VAL A 40 -8.75 5.77 10.23
N VAL A 41 -7.45 5.48 10.16
CA VAL A 41 -6.57 5.49 11.34
C VAL A 41 -6.16 6.91 11.70
N GLY A 42 -5.75 7.72 10.72
CA GLY A 42 -5.38 9.12 10.90
C GLY A 42 -6.50 9.95 11.53
N PRO A 43 -7.71 9.98 10.93
CA PRO A 43 -8.83 10.75 11.47
C PRO A 43 -9.28 10.29 12.86
N ARG A 44 -9.21 8.98 13.15
CA ARG A 44 -9.51 8.45 14.50
C ARG A 44 -8.52 8.99 15.55
N ALA A 45 -7.23 9.04 15.23
CA ALA A 45 -6.23 9.61 16.12
C ALA A 45 -6.44 11.11 16.29
N THR A 46 -6.70 11.86 15.21
CA THR A 46 -6.96 13.31 15.28
C THR A 46 -8.18 13.61 16.15
N ARG A 47 -9.28 12.85 16.01
CA ARG A 47 -10.48 13.00 16.86
C ARG A 47 -10.18 12.72 18.34
N ALA A 48 -9.48 11.62 18.64
CA ALA A 48 -9.13 11.28 20.02
C ALA A 48 -8.22 12.34 20.68
N ILE A 49 -7.31 12.95 19.92
CA ILE A 49 -6.45 14.05 20.39
C ILE A 49 -7.26 15.33 20.58
N ALA A 50 -8.21 15.62 19.69
CA ALA A 50 -9.05 16.82 19.77
C ALA A 50 -10.02 16.77 20.97
N GLU A 51 -10.50 15.59 21.34
CA GLU A 51 -11.38 15.38 22.51
C GLU A 51 -10.62 15.58 23.83
N ASP A 52 -9.51 14.86 24.03
CA ASP A 52 -8.64 15.03 25.19
C ASP A 52 -7.21 14.57 24.85
N PRO A 53 -6.27 15.51 24.65
CA PRO A 53 -4.89 15.21 24.26
C PRO A 53 -4.13 14.34 25.27
N ASN A 54 -4.51 14.39 26.55
CA ASN A 54 -3.80 13.72 27.64
C ASN A 54 -4.40 12.36 28.01
N SER A 55 -5.58 12.05 27.45
CA SER A 55 -6.28 10.80 27.71
C SER A 55 -5.45 9.56 27.33
N PRO A 56 -5.62 8.43 28.04
CA PRO A 56 -5.02 7.15 27.65
C PRO A 56 -5.41 6.71 26.23
N ARG A 57 -6.63 7.08 25.81
CA ARG A 57 -7.16 6.82 24.46
C ARG A 57 -6.39 7.60 23.40
N ALA A 58 -6.15 8.90 23.59
CA ALA A 58 -5.37 9.71 22.67
C ALA A 58 -3.93 9.20 22.51
N ARG A 59 -3.28 8.75 23.60
CA ARG A 59 -1.94 8.13 23.51
C ARG A 59 -1.94 6.85 22.71
N THR A 60 -2.94 5.99 22.94
CA THR A 60 -3.06 4.70 22.23
C THR A 60 -3.29 4.92 20.74
N GLU A 61 -4.22 5.81 20.38
CA GLU A 61 -4.54 6.11 18.98
C GLU A 61 -3.38 6.85 18.29
N ARG A 62 -2.65 7.74 18.97
CA ARG A 62 -1.39 8.33 18.46
C ARG A 62 -0.34 7.28 18.15
N ARG A 63 -0.13 6.31 19.05
CA ARG A 63 0.81 5.20 18.81
C ARG A 63 0.37 4.37 17.61
N ARG A 64 -0.92 4.03 17.50
CA ARG A 64 -1.48 3.28 16.36
C ARG A 64 -1.29 4.02 15.05
N ALA A 65 -1.63 5.31 14.99
CA ALA A 65 -1.43 6.14 13.81
C ALA A 65 0.05 6.24 13.42
N ALA A 66 0.95 6.45 14.39
CA ALA A 66 2.39 6.47 14.12
C ALA A 66 2.92 5.13 13.61
N LEU A 67 2.45 4.01 14.16
CA LEU A 67 2.88 2.66 13.76
C LEU A 67 2.37 2.31 12.35
N LEU A 68 1.10 2.60 12.06
CA LEU A 68 0.52 2.41 10.73
C LEU A 68 1.14 3.35 9.69
N GLY A 69 1.45 4.59 10.05
CA GLY A 69 2.17 5.51 9.17
C GLY A 69 3.57 4.99 8.81
N ARG A 70 4.32 4.49 9.80
CA ARG A 70 5.62 3.85 9.56
C ARG A 70 5.50 2.59 8.70
N PHE A 71 4.49 1.76 8.96
CA PHE A 71 4.23 0.56 8.17
C PHE A 71 3.86 0.92 6.72
N ASN A 72 3.08 1.98 6.51
CA ASN A 72 2.74 2.48 5.18
C ASN A 72 3.96 2.99 4.42
N VAL A 73 4.88 3.71 5.10
CA VAL A 73 6.16 4.13 4.50
C VAL A 73 7.01 2.91 4.10
N LEU A 74 7.13 1.91 4.98
CA LEU A 74 7.86 0.68 4.65
C LEU A 74 7.25 -0.05 3.44
N LEU A 75 5.93 -0.19 3.40
CA LEU A 75 5.21 -0.75 2.25
C LEU A 75 5.46 0.05 0.96
N ALA A 76 5.42 1.38 1.04
CA ALA A 76 5.69 2.24 -0.10
C ALA A 76 7.15 2.08 -0.60
N LEU A 77 8.12 1.96 0.30
CA LEU A 77 9.52 1.70 -0.04
C LEU A 77 9.73 0.33 -0.67
N VAL A 78 9.08 -0.72 -0.13
CA VAL A 78 9.11 -2.07 -0.72
C VAL A 78 8.50 -2.06 -2.12
N LEU A 79 7.37 -1.37 -2.31
CA LEU A 79 6.73 -1.25 -3.62
C LEU A 79 7.60 -0.47 -4.62
N LEU A 80 8.24 0.61 -4.18
CA LEU A 80 9.20 1.35 -4.99
C LEU A 80 10.36 0.46 -5.41
N ALA A 81 10.97 -0.28 -4.47
CA ALA A 81 12.06 -1.20 -4.75
C ALA A 81 11.64 -2.30 -5.74
N ALA A 82 10.48 -2.93 -5.53
CA ALA A 82 9.93 -3.93 -6.44
C ALA A 82 9.68 -3.34 -7.83
N GLY A 83 9.17 -2.11 -7.92
CA GLY A 83 8.99 -1.39 -9.18
C GLY A 83 10.30 -1.12 -9.91
N VAL A 84 11.35 -0.74 -9.19
CA VAL A 84 12.70 -0.54 -9.74
C VAL A 84 13.28 -1.86 -10.24
N MET A 85 13.24 -2.92 -9.43
CA MET A 85 13.73 -4.25 -9.80
C MET A 85 13.01 -4.81 -11.02
N LEU A 86 11.71 -4.55 -11.14
CA LEU A 86 10.94 -4.98 -12.30
C LEU A 86 11.43 -4.34 -13.61
N VAL A 87 11.88 -3.09 -13.55
CA VAL A 87 12.36 -2.34 -14.74
C VAL A 87 13.84 -2.58 -15.01
N ARG A 88 14.65 -2.69 -13.95
CA ARG A 88 16.12 -2.73 -14.01
C ARG A 88 16.68 -4.15 -13.95
N GLY A 89 15.85 -5.14 -13.67
CA GLY A 89 16.28 -6.49 -13.29
C GLY A 89 16.56 -6.59 -11.79
N VAL A 90 16.68 -7.83 -11.33
CA VAL A 90 16.96 -8.15 -9.94
C VAL A 90 18.48 -8.07 -9.72
N PRO A 91 18.98 -7.33 -8.70
CA PRO A 91 20.41 -7.05 -8.54
C PRO A 91 21.25 -8.22 -7.99
N TRP A 92 20.77 -9.47 -8.06
CA TRP A 92 21.47 -10.67 -7.60
C TRP A 92 21.36 -11.81 -8.60
#